data_AF-A0AA37ADP6-F1
#
_entry.id   AF-A0AA37ADP6-F1
#
_cell.length_a   1.000
_cell.length_b   1.000
_cell.length_c   1.000
_cell.angle_alpha   90.00
_cell.angle_beta   90.00
_cell.angle_gamma   90.00
#
_symmetry.space_group_name_H-M   'P 1'
#
loop_
_entity.id
_entity.type
_entity.pdbx_description
1 polymer ?
#
loop_
_entity_poly.entity_id
_entity_poly.type
_entity_poly.pdbx_seq_one_letter_code
_entity_poly.pdbx_strand_id
1 'polypeptide(L)'
;MLVVNARHMKNVLGRKTDMREAQWIATLLRAGLLKGSFIPDKTFRELQHLPRYRKSIVHDITAQKNRIAKFLQSSGFRFTAFLSDTFGASGRNIIRHFMEYGSISREASDKCLKTQTRKRIDEILIALNASLSEH
;
A
#
# COMPACT_ATOMS: atom_id res chain seq x y z
N MET A 1 8.76 -34.33 -6.71
CA MET A 1 9.45 -33.04 -6.95
C MET A 1 10.09 -32.60 -5.63
N LEU A 2 11.41 -32.43 -5.58
CA LEU A 2 12.15 -31.98 -4.38
C LEU A 2 12.47 -30.50 -4.54
N VAL A 3 12.00 -29.66 -3.60
CA VAL A 3 12.36 -28.24 -3.54
C VAL A 3 13.43 -28.09 -2.47
N VAL A 4 14.52 -27.38 -2.77
CA VAL A 4 15.65 -27.19 -1.85
C VAL A 4 15.92 -25.70 -1.68
N ASN A 5 16.30 -25.28 -0.48
CA ASN A 5 16.63 -23.88 -0.21
C ASN A 5 17.94 -23.51 -0.93
N ALA A 6 17.92 -22.46 -1.75
CA ALA A 6 19.07 -21.97 -2.49
C ALA A 6 20.30 -21.68 -1.61
N ARG A 7 20.09 -21.30 -0.35
CA ARG A 7 21.18 -21.06 0.62
C ARG A 7 22.00 -22.33 0.90
N HIS A 8 21.40 -23.50 0.84
CA HIS A 8 22.05 -24.78 1.18
C HIS A 8 22.78 -25.42 -0.02
N MET A 9 22.60 -24.86 -1.22
CA MET A 9 23.15 -25.38 -2.48
C MET A 9 24.11 -24.40 -3.17
N LYS A 10 24.41 -23.27 -2.51
CA LYS A 10 25.28 -22.23 -3.06
C LYS A 10 26.70 -22.77 -3.25
N ASN A 11 27.17 -22.82 -4.49
CA ASN A 11 28.55 -23.19 -4.80
C ASN A 11 29.53 -22.04 -4.49
N VAL A 12 30.80 -22.38 -4.28
CA VAL A 12 31.92 -21.42 -4.11
C VAL A 12 32.14 -20.66 -5.43
N LEU A 13 32.40 -19.35 -5.34
CA LEU A 13 32.53 -18.46 -6.51
C LEU A 13 33.78 -18.78 -7.35
N GLY A 14 33.64 -18.73 -8.69
CA GLY A 14 34.82 -18.79 -9.57
C GLY A 14 34.62 -19.19 -11.04
N ARG A 15 33.49 -19.80 -11.44
CA ARG A 15 33.11 -20.08 -12.86
C ARG A 15 31.73 -20.76 -12.89
N LYS A 16 30.67 -19.98 -12.66
CA LYS A 16 29.29 -20.48 -12.64
C LYS A 16 28.74 -20.55 -14.07
N THR A 17 28.42 -21.75 -14.54
CA THR A 17 27.61 -21.98 -15.76
C THR A 17 26.41 -22.84 -15.39
N ASP A 18 25.28 -22.66 -16.08
CA ASP A 18 24.03 -23.38 -15.78
C ASP A 18 24.23 -24.91 -15.83
N MET A 19 25.04 -25.38 -16.78
CA MET A 19 25.41 -26.80 -16.89
C MET A 19 26.19 -27.31 -15.67
N ARG A 20 27.17 -26.53 -15.18
CA ARG A 20 27.95 -26.91 -13.99
C ARG A 20 27.11 -26.83 -12.71
N GLU A 21 26.19 -25.87 -12.63
CA GLU A 21 25.25 -25.78 -11.51
C GLU A 21 24.30 -26.97 -11.47
N ALA A 22 23.76 -27.40 -12.61
CA ALA A 22 22.93 -28.61 -12.69
C ALA A 22 23.70 -29.88 -12.29
N GLN A 23 24.94 -30.04 -12.76
CA GLN A 23 25.81 -31.16 -12.38
C GLN A 23 26.13 -31.17 -10.88
N TRP A 24 26.38 -30.00 -10.29
CA TRP A 24 26.62 -29.82 -8.87
C TRP A 24 25.38 -30.22 -8.04
N ILE A 25 24.20 -29.70 -8.39
CA ILE A 25 22.94 -30.04 -7.72
C ILE A 25 22.65 -31.55 -7.83
N ALA A 26 22.84 -32.15 -8.99
CA ALA A 26 22.63 -33.58 -9.19
C ALA A 26 23.60 -34.43 -8.35
N THR A 27 24.84 -33.97 -8.19
CA THR A 27 25.83 -34.63 -7.32
C THR A 27 25.43 -34.56 -5.86
N LEU A 28 25.02 -33.38 -5.37
CA LEU A 28 24.52 -33.22 -4.00
C LEU A 28 23.26 -34.06 -3.75
N LEU A 29 22.37 -34.14 -4.73
CA LEU A 29 21.14 -34.95 -4.65
C LEU A 29 21.48 -36.45 -4.53
N ARG A 30 22.36 -36.97 -5.39
CA ARG A 30 22.80 -38.38 -5.35
C ARG A 30 23.53 -38.74 -4.06
N ALA A 31 24.31 -37.80 -3.53
CA ALA A 31 25.01 -37.97 -2.25
C ALA A 31 24.08 -37.84 -1.02
N GLY A 32 22.79 -37.52 -1.20
CA GLY A 32 21.84 -37.34 -0.09
C GLY A 32 22.10 -36.08 0.75
N LEU A 33 22.91 -35.14 0.26
CA LEU A 33 23.31 -33.94 0.98
C LEU A 33 22.28 -32.80 0.90
N LEU A 34 21.24 -32.95 0.07
CA LEU A 34 20.18 -31.96 -0.07
C LEU A 34 19.04 -32.22 0.92
N LYS A 35 18.82 -31.26 1.82
CA LYS A 35 17.63 -31.23 2.67
C LYS A 35 16.46 -30.60 1.92
N GLY A 36 15.37 -31.35 1.78
CA GLY A 36 14.11 -30.82 1.24
C GLY A 36 13.60 -29.65 2.07
N SER A 37 13.20 -28.58 1.38
CA SER A 37 12.45 -27.49 1.97
C SER A 37 11.08 -27.99 2.42
N PHE A 38 10.60 -27.45 3.54
CA PHE A 38 9.23 -27.67 3.97
C PHE A 38 8.27 -27.11 2.93
N ILE A 39 7.37 -27.96 2.45
CA ILE A 39 6.26 -27.58 1.58
C ILE A 39 4.99 -27.88 2.38
N PRO A 40 4.22 -26.86 2.79
CA PRO A 40 2.95 -27.10 3.48
C PRO A 40 2.00 -27.92 2.61
N ASP A 41 1.08 -28.64 3.24
CA ASP A 41 0.05 -29.38 2.51
C ASP A 41 -0.81 -28.43 1.64
N LYS A 42 -1.65 -29.03 0.79
CA LYS A 42 -2.50 -28.24 -0.11
C LYS A 42 -3.43 -27.29 0.65
N THR A 43 -4.06 -27.77 1.72
CA THR A 43 -5.03 -27.01 2.51
C THR A 43 -4.41 -25.77 3.17
N PHE A 44 -3.23 -25.92 3.78
CA PHE A 44 -2.49 -24.80 4.37
C PHE A 44 -2.03 -23.81 3.31
N ARG A 45 -1.62 -24.27 2.11
CA ARG A 45 -1.25 -23.36 1.01
C ARG A 45 -2.44 -22.54 0.55
N GLU A 46 -3.62 -23.15 0.38
CA GLU A 46 -4.87 -22.47 0.04
C GLU A 46 -5.25 -21.42 1.08
N LEU A 47 -5.17 -21.77 2.36
CA LEU A 47 -5.40 -20.81 3.44
C LEU A 47 -4.41 -19.65 3.43
N GLN A 48 -3.14 -19.88 3.08
CA GLN A 48 -2.13 -18.83 2.94
C GLN A 48 -2.36 -17.90 1.73
N HIS A 49 -3.13 -18.31 0.73
CA HIS A 49 -3.48 -17.42 -0.38
C HIS A 49 -4.40 -16.29 0.08
N LEU A 50 -5.30 -16.53 1.04
CA LEU A 50 -6.22 -15.52 1.59
C LEU A 50 -5.52 -14.31 2.23
N PRO A 51 -4.58 -14.46 3.18
CA PRO A 51 -3.87 -13.32 3.77
C PRO A 51 -2.95 -12.64 2.76
N ARG A 52 -2.37 -13.36 1.80
CA ARG A 52 -1.59 -12.75 0.70
C ARG A 52 -2.46 -11.87 -0.18
N TYR A 53 -3.63 -12.37 -0.56
CA TYR A 53 -4.59 -11.60 -1.35
C TYR A 53 -5.08 -10.37 -0.59
N ARG A 54 -5.46 -10.52 0.69
CA ARG A 54 -5.80 -9.40 1.57
C ARG A 54 -4.68 -8.36 1.61
N LYS A 55 -3.41 -8.77 1.75
CA LYS A 55 -2.26 -7.86 1.75
C LYS A 55 -2.13 -7.10 0.43
N SER A 56 -2.34 -7.77 -0.71
CA SER A 56 -2.37 -7.12 -2.02
C SER A 56 -3.46 -6.04 -2.08
N ILE A 57 -4.69 -6.39 -1.70
CA ILE A 57 -5.82 -5.45 -1.73
C ILE A 57 -5.57 -4.25 -0.82
N VAL A 58 -5.02 -4.45 0.38
CA VAL A 58 -4.66 -3.34 1.29
C VAL A 58 -3.59 -2.43 0.66
N HIS A 59 -2.60 -3.02 -0.02
CA HIS A 59 -1.59 -2.25 -0.74
C HIS A 59 -2.22 -1.43 -1.87
N ASP A 60 -3.10 -2.03 -2.67
CA ASP A 60 -3.78 -1.37 -3.78
C ASP A 60 -4.66 -0.21 -3.29
N ILE A 61 -5.45 -0.43 -2.22
CA ILE A 61 -6.23 0.63 -1.58
C ILE A 61 -5.33 1.78 -1.13
N THR A 62 -4.19 1.47 -0.51
CA THR A 62 -3.24 2.49 -0.04
C THR A 62 -2.64 3.27 -1.21
N ALA A 63 -2.30 2.58 -2.30
CA ALA A 63 -1.80 3.22 -3.52
C ALA A 63 -2.84 4.16 -4.13
N GLN A 64 -4.11 3.75 -4.21
CA GLN A 64 -5.18 4.62 -4.72
C GLN A 64 -5.42 5.83 -3.81
N LYS A 65 -5.44 5.63 -2.48
CA LYS A 65 -5.55 6.74 -1.52
C LYS A 65 -4.46 7.77 -1.71
N ASN A 66 -3.21 7.34 -1.90
CA ASN A 66 -2.08 8.22 -2.15
C ASN A 66 -2.19 8.97 -3.48
N ARG A 67 -2.69 8.32 -4.54
CA ARG A 67 -2.94 8.97 -5.84
C ARG A 67 -3.99 10.07 -5.72
N ILE A 68 -5.11 9.78 -5.07
CA ILE A 68 -6.18 10.76 -4.81
C ILE A 68 -5.64 11.93 -3.98
N ALA A 69 -4.88 11.65 -2.91
CA ALA A 69 -4.28 12.69 -2.08
C ALA A 69 -3.33 13.60 -2.88
N LYS A 70 -2.48 13.02 -3.75
CA LYS A 70 -1.61 13.79 -4.65
C LYS A 70 -2.40 14.64 -5.64
N PHE A 71 -3.44 14.08 -6.24
CA PHE A 71 -4.30 14.81 -7.18
C PHE A 71 -4.96 16.02 -6.50
N LEU A 72 -5.55 15.81 -5.32
CA LEU A 72 -6.15 16.89 -4.53
C LEU A 72 -5.12 17.95 -4.17
N GLN A 73 -3.90 17.55 -3.78
CA GLN A 73 -2.81 18.48 -3.48
C GLN A 73 -2.36 19.28 -4.71
N SER A 74 -2.31 18.67 -5.90
CA SER A 74 -2.00 19.40 -7.14
C SER A 74 -3.09 20.40 -7.54
N SER A 75 -4.34 20.12 -7.20
CA SER A 75 -5.47 21.05 -7.38
C SER A 75 -5.53 22.13 -6.28
N GLY A 76 -4.53 22.21 -5.40
CA GLY A 76 -4.45 23.21 -4.33
C GLY A 76 -4.93 22.75 -2.96
N PHE A 77 -5.61 21.60 -2.86
CA PHE A 77 -6.22 21.11 -1.63
C PHE A 77 -5.25 20.30 -0.77
N ARG A 78 -4.68 20.93 0.28
CA ARG A 78 -3.76 20.27 1.22
C ARG A 78 -4.48 19.59 2.39
N PHE A 79 -5.19 18.48 2.13
CA PHE A 79 -5.90 17.72 3.17
C PHE A 79 -5.04 17.23 4.35
N THR A 80 -3.76 16.93 4.10
CA THR A 80 -2.83 16.45 5.13
C THR A 80 -2.49 17.49 6.20
N ALA A 81 -2.72 18.77 5.94
CA ALA A 81 -2.47 19.83 6.91
C ALA A 81 -3.51 19.84 8.04
N PHE A 82 -4.75 19.40 7.77
CA PHE A 82 -5.87 19.61 8.68
C PHE A 82 -6.69 18.35 8.99
N LEU A 83 -6.60 17.27 8.21
CA LEU A 83 -7.25 15.99 8.51
C LEU A 83 -6.26 14.93 8.96
N SER A 84 -6.58 14.27 10.08
CA SER A 84 -5.89 13.05 10.52
C SER A 84 -6.19 11.84 9.62
N ASP A 85 -7.35 11.82 8.97
CA ASP A 85 -7.75 10.82 7.98
C ASP A 85 -8.60 11.43 6.86
N THR A 86 -7.98 11.62 5.69
CA THR A 86 -8.64 12.16 4.48
C THR A 86 -9.78 11.28 3.97
N PHE A 87 -9.73 9.97 4.21
CA PHE A 87 -10.76 9.02 3.76
C PHE A 87 -11.72 8.60 4.89
N GLY A 88 -11.57 9.20 6.07
CA GLY A 88 -12.47 9.06 7.20
C GLY A 88 -13.83 9.70 6.92
N ALA A 89 -14.74 9.63 7.91
CA ALA A 89 -16.08 10.19 7.75
C ALA A 89 -16.06 11.69 7.42
N SER A 90 -15.24 12.47 8.12
CA SER A 90 -15.14 13.92 7.90
C SER A 90 -14.46 14.26 6.57
N GLY A 91 -13.37 13.60 6.21
CA GLY A 91 -12.71 13.86 4.92
C GLY A 91 -13.59 13.52 3.72
N ARG A 92 -14.31 12.40 3.75
CA ARG A 92 -15.29 12.05 2.69
C ARG A 92 -16.47 13.02 2.62
N ASN A 93 -16.94 13.54 3.75
CA ASN A 93 -18.00 14.54 3.77
C ASN A 93 -17.55 15.87 3.15
N ILE A 94 -16.32 16.31 3.46
CA ILE A 94 -15.73 17.51 2.86
C ILE A 94 -15.58 17.34 1.35
N ILE A 95 -15.00 16.22 0.89
CA ILE A 95 -14.84 15.94 -0.55
C ILE A 95 -16.21 15.91 -1.26
N ARG A 96 -17.22 15.26 -0.67
CA ARG A 96 -18.58 15.22 -1.24
C ARG A 96 -19.20 16.61 -1.34
N HIS A 97 -19.13 17.40 -0.27
CA HIS A 97 -19.64 18.76 -0.27
C HIS A 97 -18.91 19.63 -1.31
N PHE A 98 -17.60 19.46 -1.45
CA PHE A 98 -16.82 20.18 -2.44
C PHE A 98 -17.24 19.81 -3.87
N MET A 99 -17.49 18.53 -4.15
CA MET A 99 -18.00 18.09 -5.45
C MET A 99 -19.39 18.63 -5.77
N GLU A 100 -20.26 18.80 -4.77
CA GLU A 100 -21.64 19.28 -4.97
C GLU A 100 -21.73 20.81 -5.11
N TYR A 101 -20.92 21.57 -4.36
CA TYR A 101 -21.08 23.02 -4.22
C TYR A 101 -19.87 23.84 -4.71
N GLY A 102 -18.77 23.19 -5.12
CA GLY A 102 -17.57 23.85 -5.66
C GLY A 102 -16.77 24.71 -4.66
N SER A 103 -17.28 24.91 -3.45
CA SER A 103 -16.65 25.68 -2.38
C SER A 103 -17.08 25.16 -1.02
N ILE A 104 -16.30 25.49 0.01
CA ILE A 104 -16.57 25.10 1.39
C ILE A 104 -16.70 26.38 2.21
N SER A 105 -17.94 26.75 2.54
CA SER A 105 -18.23 27.85 3.46
C SER A 105 -18.10 27.41 4.93
N ARG A 106 -17.98 28.37 5.85
CA ARG A 106 -17.85 28.08 7.30
C ARG A 106 -19.04 27.31 7.86
N GLU A 107 -20.25 27.61 7.40
CA GLU A 107 -21.50 26.96 7.82
C GLU A 107 -21.60 25.51 7.30
N ALA A 108 -21.12 25.26 6.08
CA ALA A 108 -20.99 23.94 5.49
C ALA A 108 -19.96 23.07 6.23
N SER A 109 -18.84 23.68 6.62
CA SER A 109 -17.76 23.01 7.36
C SER A 109 -18.25 22.46 8.71
N ASP A 110 -19.11 23.20 9.41
CA ASP A 110 -19.60 22.76 10.72
C ASP A 110 -20.55 21.55 10.63
N LYS A 111 -21.31 21.42 9.53
CA LYS A 111 -22.14 20.24 9.24
C LYS A 111 -21.30 19.03 8.78
N CYS A 112 -20.24 19.25 8.02
CA CYS A 112 -19.41 18.17 7.46
C CYS A 112 -18.41 17.57 8.47
N LEU A 113 -17.95 18.35 9.44
CA LEU A 113 -16.90 17.98 10.38
C LEU A 113 -17.45 17.36 11.67
N LYS A 114 -16.80 16.28 12.13
CA LYS A 114 -17.07 15.67 13.43
C LYS A 114 -16.24 16.35 14.53
N THR A 115 -16.72 16.23 15.76
CA THR A 115 -16.34 16.99 16.98
C THR A 115 -14.86 17.35 17.17
N GLN A 116 -13.90 16.48 16.84
CA GLN A 116 -12.47 16.81 17.01
C GLN A 116 -11.91 17.68 15.88
N THR A 117 -12.35 17.47 14.64
CA THR A 117 -11.90 18.23 13.47
C THR A 117 -12.52 19.63 13.42
N ARG A 118 -13.67 19.83 14.10
CA ARG A 118 -14.27 21.16 14.29
C ARG A 118 -13.34 22.16 14.99
N LYS A 119 -12.42 21.68 15.83
CA LYS A 119 -11.44 22.54 16.53
C LYS A 119 -10.42 23.20 15.61
N ARG A 120 -10.32 22.76 14.34
CA ARG A 120 -9.35 23.26 13.35
C ARG A 120 -10.03 23.90 12.14
N ILE A 121 -11.29 24.35 12.26
CA ILE A 121 -12.05 24.95 11.14
C ILE A 121 -11.32 26.14 10.51
N ASP A 122 -10.64 26.97 11.31
CA ASP A 122 -9.96 28.15 10.77
C ASP A 122 -8.70 27.78 9.95
N GLU A 123 -7.97 26.74 10.36
CA GLU A 123 -6.85 26.16 9.58
C GLU A 123 -7.34 25.57 8.25
N ILE A 124 -8.53 24.97 8.26
CA ILE A 124 -9.18 24.38 7.08
C ILE A 124 -9.53 25.48 6.07
N LEU A 125 -10.15 26.57 6.53
CA LEU A 125 -10.54 27.69 5.67
C LEU A 125 -9.34 28.42 5.06
N ILE A 126 -8.25 28.59 5.82
CA ILE A 126 -7.02 29.21 5.32
C ILE A 126 -6.36 28.31 4.25
N ALA A 127 -6.30 27.00 4.48
CA ALA A 127 -5.73 26.05 3.53
C ALA A 127 -6.57 25.92 2.24
N LEU A 128 -7.88 26.15 2.31
CA LEU A 128 -8.80 26.15 1.17
C LEU A 128 -8.74 27.46 0.36
N ASN A 129 -8.60 28.61 1.03
CA ASN A 129 -8.58 29.92 0.38
C ASN A 129 -7.21 30.25 -0.27
N ALA A 130 -6.12 29.63 0.18
CA ALA A 130 -4.78 29.93 -0.32
C ALA A 130 -4.46 29.36 -1.72
N SER A 131 -5.37 28.65 -2.39
CA SER A 131 -5.00 27.78 -3.51
C SER A 131 -5.78 27.91 -4.81
N LEU A 132 -6.53 29.00 -5.04
CA LEU A 132 -7.01 29.33 -6.39
C LEU A 132 -5.92 30.11 -7.14
N SER A 133 -4.88 29.40 -7.58
CA SER A 133 -4.15 29.80 -8.78
C SER A 133 -4.79 29.03 -9.92
N GLU A 134 -5.46 29.74 -10.84
CA GLU A 134 -6.06 29.15 -12.04
C GLU A 134 -5.00 28.40 -12.84
N HIS A 135 -5.21 27.09 -13.04
CA HIS A 135 -4.62 26.27 -14.10
C HIS A 135 -5.71 25.37 -14.68
#